data_AF-A0A7Y4IL16-F1
#
_entry.id   AF-A0A7Y4IL16-F1
#
_cell.length_a   1.000
_cell.length_b   1.000
_cell.length_c   1.000
_cell.angle_alpha   90.00
_cell.angle_beta   90.00
_cell.angle_gamma   90.00
#
_symmetry.space_group_name_H-M   'P 1'
#
loop_
_entity.id
_entity.type
_entity.pdbx_description
1 polymer ?
#
loop_
_entity_poly.entity_id
_entity_poly.type
_entity_poly.pdbx_seq_one_letter_code
_entity_poly.pdbx_strand_id
1 'polypeptide(L)'
;MRQRIIAAAVACDYTALDALADENGKAVRFTFGDDTDAGEYWRAAEKLGNPELARIVQVLNLPYAKQGNLYFWPAVHVTGATSDKDWGALKGVYPDEEVAEMKDQGSYLGLRVGITPEGDWQIAVAGD
;
A
#
# COMPACT_ATOMS: atom_id res chain seq x y z
N MET A 1 3.59 0.54 -13.83
CA MET A 1 3.57 1.12 -12.48
C MET A 1 3.90 0.11 -11.38
N ARG A 2 3.06 -0.88 -11.07
CA ARG A 2 3.29 -1.90 -10.00
C ARG A 2 4.74 -2.41 -9.88
N GLN A 3 5.31 -2.94 -10.96
CA GLN A 3 6.68 -3.48 -10.95
C GLN A 3 7.75 -2.40 -10.69
N ARG A 4 7.49 -1.16 -11.09
CA ARG A 4 8.41 -0.02 -10.89
C ARG A 4 8.40 0.43 -9.43
N ILE A 5 7.21 0.50 -8.80
CA ILE A 5 7.09 0.78 -7.36
C ILE A 5 7.81 -0.32 -6.57
N ILE A 6 7.59 -1.60 -6.90
CA ILE A 6 8.30 -2.72 -6.24
C ILE A 6 9.82 -2.57 -6.40
N ALA A 7 10.31 -2.30 -7.61
CA ALA A 7 11.75 -2.15 -7.84
C ALA A 7 12.36 -0.99 -7.04
N ALA A 8 11.69 0.16 -7.01
CA ALA A 8 12.14 1.32 -6.23
C ALA A 8 12.12 1.05 -4.71
N ALA A 9 11.05 0.43 -4.20
CA ALA A 9 10.95 0.07 -2.79
C ALA A 9 12.01 -0.98 -2.37
N VAL A 10 12.27 -1.99 -3.19
CA VAL A 10 13.34 -2.98 -2.95
C VAL A 10 14.73 -2.33 -2.94
N ALA A 11 14.95 -1.31 -3.78
CA ALA A 11 16.20 -0.57 -3.85
C ALA A 11 16.34 0.51 -2.76
N CYS A 12 15.31 0.72 -1.94
CA CYS A 12 15.20 1.88 -1.04
C CYS A 12 15.41 3.22 -1.77
N ASP A 13 14.95 3.31 -3.02
CA ASP A 13 15.10 4.49 -3.87
C ASP A 13 13.92 5.45 -3.67
N TYR A 14 14.02 6.25 -2.61
CA TYR A 14 13.01 7.24 -2.24
C TYR A 14 12.79 8.29 -3.34
N THR A 15 13.86 8.68 -4.05
CA THR A 15 13.76 9.65 -5.15
C THR A 15 12.95 9.09 -6.31
N ALA A 16 13.16 7.81 -6.65
CA ALA A 16 12.35 7.14 -7.65
C ALA A 16 10.89 6.96 -7.19
N LEU A 17 10.66 6.70 -5.90
CA LEU A 17 9.31 6.60 -5.34
C LEU A 17 8.56 7.93 -5.47
N ASP A 18 9.20 9.07 -5.21
CA ASP A 18 8.62 10.40 -5.46
C ASP A 18 8.29 10.64 -6.92
N ALA A 19 9.23 10.34 -7.82
CA ALA A 19 9.02 10.51 -9.24
C ALA A 19 7.83 9.64 -9.74
N LEU A 20 7.67 8.44 -9.19
CA LEU A 20 6.54 7.55 -9.51
C LEU A 20 5.22 8.03 -8.91
N ALA A 21 5.27 8.65 -7.72
CA ALA A 21 4.11 9.21 -7.03
C ALA A 21 3.48 10.41 -7.76
N ASP A 22 4.28 11.14 -8.56
CA ASP A 22 3.82 12.32 -9.32
C ASP A 22 4.01 12.21 -10.84
N GLU A 23 4.30 11.02 -11.38
CA GLU A 23 4.72 10.82 -12.79
C GLU A 23 3.79 11.47 -13.83
N ASN A 24 2.49 11.59 -13.51
CA ASN A 24 1.47 12.15 -14.41
C ASN A 24 0.77 13.40 -13.84
N GLY A 25 1.43 14.12 -12.93
CA GLY A 25 0.92 15.37 -12.32
C GLY A 25 -0.31 15.16 -11.44
N LYS A 26 -0.54 13.92 -11.01
CA LYS A 26 -1.59 13.52 -10.08
C LYS A 26 -0.93 12.84 -8.89
N ALA A 27 -0.52 13.66 -7.93
CA ALA A 27 0.13 13.19 -6.71
C ALA A 27 -0.64 12.03 -6.07
N VAL A 28 0.08 10.96 -5.73
CA VAL A 28 -0.43 9.86 -4.93
C VAL A 28 -1.01 10.40 -3.62
N ARG A 29 -2.16 9.90 -3.20
CA ARG A 29 -2.66 10.14 -1.84
C ARG A 29 -2.04 9.11 -0.91
N PHE A 30 -1.43 9.56 0.17
CA PHE A 30 -0.86 8.73 1.22
C PHE A 30 -1.34 9.18 2.60
N THR A 31 -1.32 8.30 3.60
CA THR A 31 -1.89 8.58 4.93
C THR A 31 -0.95 9.48 5.76
N PHE A 32 -1.53 10.53 6.35
CA PHE A 32 -0.92 11.54 7.22
C PHE A 32 0.02 12.56 6.55
N GLY A 33 -0.54 13.74 6.27
CA GLY A 33 0.20 14.99 6.06
C GLY A 33 -0.31 15.79 4.87
N ASP A 34 -0.33 17.12 5.00
CA ASP A 34 -0.29 18.05 3.87
C ASP A 34 1.08 17.98 3.12
N ASP A 35 1.89 16.96 3.42
CA ASP A 35 3.19 16.71 2.82
C ASP A 35 3.02 16.36 1.34
N THR A 36 3.90 16.94 0.52
CA THR A 36 3.87 16.79 -0.94
C THR A 36 4.85 15.72 -1.44
N ASP A 37 5.61 15.09 -0.53
CA ASP A 37 6.77 14.25 -0.84
C ASP A 37 6.60 12.86 -0.19
N ALA A 38 6.27 11.87 -1.00
CA ALA A 38 5.92 10.52 -0.54
C ALA A 38 7.17 9.71 -0.15
N GLY A 39 8.31 9.97 -0.82
CA GLY A 39 9.60 9.38 -0.55
C GLY A 39 10.13 9.80 0.81
N GLU A 40 10.08 11.08 1.16
CA GLU A 40 10.46 11.55 2.49
C GLU A 40 9.52 11.01 3.59
N TYR A 41 8.22 10.87 3.32
CA TYR A 41 7.30 10.21 4.24
C TYR A 41 7.74 8.77 4.56
N TRP A 42 7.94 7.92 3.54
CA TRP A 42 8.36 6.53 3.77
C TRP A 42 9.75 6.45 4.39
N ARG A 43 10.65 7.35 4.01
CA ARG A 43 11.98 7.45 4.63
C ARG A 43 11.91 7.77 6.11
N ALA A 44 11.01 8.66 6.52
CA ALA A 44 10.78 9.00 7.92
C ALA A 44 10.19 7.80 8.68
N ALA A 45 9.21 7.11 8.09
CA ALA A 45 8.60 5.92 8.69
C ALA A 45 9.63 4.79 8.91
N GLU A 46 10.48 4.51 7.92
CA GLU A 46 11.56 3.51 8.02
C GLU A 46 12.55 3.86 9.14
N LYS A 47 12.90 5.14 9.32
CA LYS A 47 13.76 5.59 10.44
C LYS A 47 13.13 5.38 11.81
N LEU A 48 11.81 5.38 11.90
CA LEU A 48 11.05 5.09 13.12
C LEU A 48 10.88 3.58 13.37
N GLY A 49 11.44 2.73 12.49
CA GLY A 49 11.35 1.28 12.60
C GLY A 49 10.09 0.67 11.99
N ASN A 50 9.30 1.46 11.23
CA ASN A 50 8.14 0.96 10.50
C ASN A 50 8.60 0.49 9.12
N PRO A 51 8.46 -0.81 8.78
CA PRO A 51 8.98 -1.36 7.53
C PRO A 51 8.01 -1.09 6.35
N GLU A 52 7.71 0.18 6.08
CA GLU A 52 6.76 0.63 5.05
C GLU A 52 7.16 0.20 3.63
N LEU A 53 8.44 0.22 3.26
CA LEU A 53 8.87 -0.21 1.94
C LEU A 53 8.67 -1.72 1.75
N ALA A 54 9.02 -2.50 2.77
CA ALA A 54 8.77 -3.93 2.76
C ALA A 54 7.26 -4.22 2.68
N ARG A 55 6.45 -3.46 3.43
CA ARG A 55 4.99 -3.56 3.42
C ARG A 55 4.39 -3.23 2.05
N ILE A 56 4.84 -2.16 1.39
CA ILE A 56 4.44 -1.82 0.01
C ILE A 56 4.73 -2.98 -0.94
N VAL A 57 5.94 -3.55 -0.88
CA VAL A 57 6.33 -4.69 -1.72
C VAL A 57 5.45 -5.90 -1.46
N GLN A 58 5.20 -6.24 -0.19
CA GLN A 58 4.37 -7.37 0.19
C GLN A 58 2.92 -7.19 -0.27
N VAL A 59 2.32 -6.02 -0.01
CA VAL A 59 0.96 -5.67 -0.44
C VAL A 59 0.82 -5.75 -1.95
N LEU A 60 1.77 -5.17 -2.71
CA LEU A 60 1.74 -5.22 -4.16
C LEU A 60 1.94 -6.65 -4.71
N ASN A 61 2.47 -7.59 -3.93
CA ASN A 61 2.57 -9.00 -4.30
C ASN A 61 1.31 -9.83 -4.00
N LEU A 62 0.33 -9.27 -3.28
CA LEU A 62 -0.97 -9.90 -3.08
C LEU A 62 -1.87 -9.81 -4.32
N PRO A 63 -2.97 -10.60 -4.37
CA PRO A 63 -3.99 -10.44 -5.40
C PRO A 63 -4.58 -9.03 -5.41
N TYR A 64 -5.06 -8.57 -6.57
CA TYR A 64 -5.71 -7.28 -6.73
C TYR A 64 -7.20 -7.42 -7.06
N ALA A 65 -7.95 -6.35 -6.83
CA ALA A 65 -9.33 -6.22 -7.29
C ALA A 65 -9.53 -4.87 -7.96
N LYS A 66 -10.50 -4.77 -8.87
CA LYS A 66 -10.86 -3.51 -9.52
C LYS A 66 -12.04 -2.86 -8.80
N GLN A 67 -11.94 -1.57 -8.51
CA GLN A 67 -13.04 -0.75 -8.01
C GLN A 67 -13.04 0.59 -8.77
N GLY A 68 -14.12 0.89 -9.48
CA GLY A 68 -14.16 2.05 -10.38
C GLY A 68 -13.05 2.01 -11.43
N ASN A 69 -12.24 3.08 -11.52
CA ASN A 69 -11.09 3.19 -12.42
C ASN A 69 -9.75 2.85 -11.76
N LEU A 70 -9.74 2.12 -10.64
CA LEU A 70 -8.52 1.76 -9.93
C LEU A 70 -8.41 0.24 -9.75
N TYR A 71 -7.18 -0.24 -9.87
CA TYR A 71 -6.76 -1.55 -9.39
C TYR A 71 -6.17 -1.38 -7.98
N PHE A 72 -6.73 -2.11 -7.02
CA PHE A 72 -6.34 -2.04 -5.62
C PHE A 72 -5.64 -3.31 -5.16
N TRP A 73 -4.58 -3.10 -4.39
CA TRP A 73 -3.89 -4.10 -3.60
C TRP A 73 -4.03 -3.79 -2.10
N PRO A 74 -4.29 -4.78 -1.25
CA PRO A 74 -4.72 -6.13 -1.61
C PRO A 74 -6.19 -6.14 -2.05
N ALA A 75 -6.60 -7.18 -2.78
CA ALA A 75 -7.98 -7.39 -3.23
C ALA A 75 -9.01 -7.31 -2.09
N VAL A 76 -8.61 -7.78 -0.89
CA VAL A 76 -9.46 -7.82 0.31
C VAL A 76 -9.93 -6.45 0.79
N HIS A 77 -9.23 -5.36 0.42
CA HIS A 77 -9.73 -4.01 0.64
C HIS A 77 -11.05 -3.75 -0.11
N VAL A 78 -11.18 -4.27 -1.33
CA VAL A 78 -12.35 -4.06 -2.19
C VAL A 78 -13.41 -5.12 -1.95
N THR A 79 -13.00 -6.39 -1.82
CA THR A 79 -13.94 -7.52 -1.68
C THR A 79 -14.43 -7.73 -0.25
N GLY A 80 -13.74 -7.14 0.72
CA GLY A 80 -13.82 -7.52 2.13
C GLY A 80 -13.03 -8.81 2.40
N ALA A 81 -12.41 -8.88 3.58
CA ALA A 81 -11.84 -10.12 4.09
C ALA A 81 -12.94 -10.89 4.84
N THR A 82 -13.41 -11.99 4.26
CA THR A 82 -14.59 -12.73 4.78
C THR A 82 -14.28 -14.16 5.18
N SER A 83 -13.08 -14.66 4.84
CA SER A 83 -12.64 -16.01 5.14
C SER A 83 -11.30 -16.05 5.86
N ASP A 84 -11.03 -17.16 6.57
CA ASP A 84 -9.71 -17.39 7.18
C ASP A 84 -8.57 -17.41 6.15
N LYS A 85 -8.87 -17.74 4.89
CA LYS A 85 -7.92 -17.67 3.80
C LYS A 85 -7.52 -16.23 3.48
N ASP A 86 -8.46 -15.30 3.49
CA ASP A 86 -8.21 -13.88 3.23
C ASP A 86 -7.34 -13.29 4.34
N TRP A 87 -7.67 -13.57 5.60
CA TRP A 87 -6.86 -13.18 6.75
C TRP A 87 -5.49 -13.89 6.76
N GLY A 88 -5.45 -15.14 6.33
CA GLY A 88 -4.21 -15.92 6.18
C GLY A 88 -3.25 -15.31 5.16
N ALA A 89 -3.76 -14.68 4.10
CA ALA A 89 -2.94 -14.00 3.09
C ALA A 89 -2.26 -12.72 3.60
N LEU A 90 -2.76 -12.15 4.71
CA LEU A 90 -2.18 -10.96 5.35
C LEU A 90 -1.06 -11.31 6.35
N LYS A 91 -0.92 -12.60 6.72
CA LYS A 91 0.14 -13.05 7.63
C LYS A 91 1.51 -12.77 7.03
N GLY A 92 2.40 -12.21 7.86
CA GLY A 92 3.74 -11.81 7.44
C GLY A 92 3.79 -10.47 6.71
N VAL A 93 2.65 -9.88 6.36
CA VAL A 93 2.55 -8.47 5.91
C VAL A 93 2.35 -7.54 7.11
N TYR A 94 1.55 -7.99 8.07
CA TYR A 94 1.30 -7.32 9.34
C TYR A 94 1.64 -8.26 10.51
N PRO A 95 1.95 -7.72 11.70
CA PRO A 95 2.03 -8.49 12.94
C PRO A 95 0.74 -9.29 13.17
N ASP A 96 0.84 -10.48 13.76
CA ASP A 96 -0.31 -11.35 14.00
C ASP A 96 -1.39 -10.69 14.88
N GLU A 97 -0.98 -9.84 15.83
CA GLU A 97 -1.88 -9.05 16.68
C GLU A 97 -2.71 -8.06 15.85
N GLU A 98 -2.08 -7.33 14.92
CA GLU A 98 -2.77 -6.38 14.04
C GLU A 98 -3.74 -7.09 13.08
N VAL A 99 -3.35 -8.27 12.56
CA VAL A 99 -4.25 -9.11 11.75
C VAL A 99 -5.44 -9.59 12.58
N ALA A 100 -5.22 -9.98 13.83
CA ALA A 100 -6.29 -10.39 14.74
C ALA A 100 -7.24 -9.24 15.06
N GLU A 101 -6.72 -8.03 15.30
CA GLU A 101 -7.53 -6.82 15.52
C GLU A 101 -8.37 -6.44 14.30
N MET A 102 -7.78 -6.43 13.10
CA MET A 102 -8.53 -6.20 11.86
C MET A 102 -9.63 -7.24 11.65
N LYS A 103 -9.33 -8.50 11.99
CA LYS A 103 -10.29 -9.61 11.90
C LYS A 103 -11.44 -9.45 12.89
N ASP A 104 -11.17 -9.05 14.13
CA ASP A 104 -12.19 -8.78 15.15
C ASP A 104 -13.11 -7.62 14.75
N GLN A 105 -12.54 -6.58 14.16
CA GLN A 105 -13.28 -5.44 13.59
C GLN A 105 -14.02 -5.77 12.29
N GLY A 106 -13.75 -6.94 11.68
CA GLY A 106 -14.35 -7.37 10.43
C GLY A 106 -13.98 -6.47 9.23
N SER A 107 -12.90 -5.69 9.32
CA SER A 107 -12.52 -4.71 8.30
C SER A 107 -11.01 -4.69 8.04
N TYR A 108 -10.63 -4.50 6.78
CA TYR A 108 -9.23 -4.35 6.40
C TYR A 108 -8.77 -2.90 6.56
N LEU A 109 -7.89 -2.66 7.54
CA LEU A 109 -7.36 -1.33 7.86
C LEU A 109 -5.89 -1.13 7.44
N GLY A 110 -5.27 -2.15 6.84
CA GLY A 110 -3.89 -2.06 6.37
C GLY A 110 -3.72 -1.13 5.16
N LEU A 111 -2.46 -1.01 4.71
CA LEU A 111 -2.03 -0.30 3.52
C LEU A 111 -2.77 -0.78 2.27
N ARG A 112 -3.32 0.17 1.53
CA ARG A 112 -4.02 0.02 0.26
C ARG A 112 -3.21 0.73 -0.81
N VAL A 113 -2.85 0.03 -1.87
CA VAL A 113 -2.19 0.62 -3.03
C VAL A 113 -3.15 0.64 -4.22
N GLY A 114 -3.42 1.82 -4.75
CA GLY A 114 -4.35 2.03 -5.87
C GLY A 114 -3.64 2.58 -7.09
N ILE A 115 -3.78 1.90 -8.23
CA ILE A 115 -3.14 2.25 -9.50
C ILE A 115 -4.19 2.29 -10.62
N THR A 116 -4.15 3.30 -11.49
CA THR A 116 -5.06 3.39 -12.64
C THR A 116 -4.66 2.41 -13.76
N PRO A 117 -5.57 2.06 -14.69
CA PRO A 117 -5.23 1.30 -15.89
C PRO A 117 -4.10 1.93 -16.72
N GLU A 118 -4.00 3.25 -16.72
CA GLU A 118 -2.96 4.03 -17.42
C GLU A 118 -1.60 3.93 -16.72
N GLY A 119 -1.57 3.44 -15.49
CA GLY A 119 -0.36 3.27 -14.70
C GLY A 119 -0.06 4.45 -13.77
N ASP A 120 -1.05 5.25 -13.39
CA ASP A 120 -0.86 6.31 -12.38
C ASP A 120 -0.94 5.69 -10.99
N TRP A 121 0.03 5.98 -10.12
CA TRP A 121 -0.09 5.67 -8.71
C TRP A 121 -0.97 6.73 -8.04
N GLN A 122 -2.09 6.31 -7.45
CA GLN A 122 -3.09 7.26 -6.91
C GLN A 122 -3.33 7.11 -5.41
N ILE A 123 -3.10 5.92 -4.85
CA ILE A 123 -3.38 5.63 -3.44
C ILE A 123 -2.23 4.81 -2.85
N ALA A 124 -1.78 5.18 -1.65
CA ALA A 124 -0.90 4.44 -0.76
C ALA A 124 -1.27 4.76 0.70
N VAL A 125 -2.45 4.30 1.14
CA VAL A 125 -3.05 4.70 2.42
C VAL A 125 -3.29 3.51 3.34
N ALA A 126 -2.92 3.61 4.60
CA ALA A 126 -3.36 2.72 5.69
C ALA A 126 -4.34 3.46 6.61
N GLY A 127 -5.20 2.73 7.33
CA GLY A 127 -6.29 3.30 8.13
C GLY A 127 -7.56 3.58 7.32
N ASP A 128 -8.56 4.17 7.97
CA ASP A 128 -9.82 4.61 7.36
C ASP A 128 -10.06 6.11 7.57
#